data_AF-A0A928FHI4-F1
#
_entry.id   AF-A0A928FHI4-F1
#
_cell.length_a   1.000
_cell.length_b   1.000
_cell.length_c   1.000
_cell.angle_alpha   90.00
_cell.angle_beta   90.00
_cell.angle_gamma   90.00
#
_symmetry.space_group_name_H-M   'P 1'
#
loop_
_entity.id
_entity.type
_entity.pdbx_description
1 polymer ?
#
loop_
_entity_poly.entity_id
_entity_poly.type
_entity_poly.pdbx_seq_one_letter_code
_entity_poly.pdbx_strand_id
1 'polypeptide(L)' 'MAENTTIRVIGAGLAGCEAAWQAAKLGVRVELYEMKPKKFSPAHHSAGFAELVCSNSLRSNQL' A
#
# COMPACT_ATOMS: atom_id res chain seq x y z
N MET A 1 -25.77 -8.25 11.40
CA MET A 1 -24.90 -7.19 10.86
C MET A 1 -23.49 -7.60 11.22
N ALA A 2 -22.63 -7.87 10.23
CA ALA A 2 -21.26 -8.27 10.52
C ALA A 2 -20.63 -7.18 11.39
N GLU A 3 -19.97 -7.58 12.48
CA GLU A 3 -19.22 -6.65 13.31
C GLU A 3 -18.34 -5.76 12.44
N ASN A 4 -18.08 -4.55 12.93
CA ASN A 4 -17.33 -3.48 12.30
C ASN A 4 -15.84 -3.86 12.12
N THR A 5 -15.57 -4.96 11.43
CA THR A 5 -14.24 -5.55 11.23
C THR A 5 -13.44 -4.62 10.36
N THR A 6 -12.51 -3.92 10.99
CA THR A 6 -11.56 -3.04 10.33
C THR A 6 -10.35 -3.86 9.88
N ILE A 7 -10.01 -3.79 8.59
CA ILE A 7 -8.80 -4.42 8.06
C ILE A 7 -7.62 -3.49 8.31
N ARG A 8 -6.58 -4.00 8.96
CA ARG A 8 -5.31 -3.27 9.13
C ARG A 8 -4.30 -3.76 8.11
N VAL A 9 -3.77 -2.84 7.30
CA VAL A 9 -2.73 -3.11 6.32
C VAL A 9 -1.44 -2.46 6.81
N ILE A 10 -0.38 -3.25 7.00
CA ILE A 10 0.91 -2.79 7.50
C ILE A 10 1.90 -2.69 6.34
N GLY A 11 2.33 -1.47 6.04
CA GLY A 11 3.19 -1.11 4.92
C GLY A 11 2.37 -0.55 3.75
N ALA A 12 2.73 0.63 3.27
CA ALA A 12 2.09 1.32 2.17
C ALA A 12 2.94 1.30 0.89
N GLY A 13 3.60 0.17 0.61
CA GLY A 13 4.14 -0.13 -0.72
C GLY A 13 3.04 -0.46 -1.73
N LEU A 14 3.41 -0.86 -2.96
CA LEU A 14 2.44 -1.20 -4.02
C LEU A 14 1.37 -2.21 -3.56
N ALA A 15 1.79 -3.32 -2.96
CA ALA A 15 0.88 -4.37 -2.48
C ALA A 15 -0.05 -3.88 -1.36
N GLY A 16 0.47 -3.10 -0.41
CA GLY A 16 -0.33 -2.58 0.70
C GLY A 16 -1.36 -1.56 0.24
N CYS A 17 -0.99 -0.68 -0.70
CA CYS A 17 -1.93 0.26 -1.31
C CYS A 17 -3.04 -0.46 -2.06
N GLU A 18 -2.71 -1.47 -2.87
CA GLU A 18 -3.70 -2.23 -3.62
C GLU A 18 -4.63 -3.02 -2.69
N ALA A 19 -4.09 -3.68 -1.65
CA ALA A 19 -4.90 -4.38 -0.66
C ALA A 19 -5.87 -3.44 0.07
N ALA A 20 -5.38 -2.27 0.50
CA ALA A 20 -6.20 -1.26 1.15
C ALA A 20 -7.29 -0.71 0.21
N TRP A 21 -6.92 -0.42 -1.03
CA TRP A 21 -7.84 0.08 -2.05
C TRP A 21 -8.95 -0.91 -2.35
N GLN A 22 -8.60 -2.18 -2.59
CA GLN A 22 -9.58 -3.22 -2.92
C GLN A 22 -10.55 -3.48 -1.76
N ALA A 23 -10.04 -3.55 -0.53
CA ALA A 23 -10.89 -3.70 0.66
C ALA A 23 -11.84 -2.49 0.85
N ALA A 24 -11.33 -1.26 0.70
CA ALA A 24 -12.14 -0.05 0.79
C ALA A 24 -13.22 0.00 -0.31
N LYS A 25 -12.88 -0.40 -1.54
CA LYS A 25 -13.81 -0.46 -2.67
C LYS A 25 -14.96 -1.47 -2.44
N LEU A 26 -14.73 -2.51 -1.65
CA LEU A 26 -15.74 -3.49 -1.23
C LEU A 26 -16.55 -3.04 0.00
N GLY A 27 -16.35 -1.81 0.48
CA GLY A 27 -17.08 -1.24 1.62
C GLY A 27 -16.53 -1.65 2.99
N VAL A 28 -15.33 -2.23 3.06
CA VAL A 28 -14.69 -2.59 4.33
C VAL A 28 -13.89 -1.39 4.85
N ARG A 29 -13.99 -1.10 6.15
CA ARG A 29 -13.15 -0.07 6.79
C ARG A 29 -11.69 -0.53 6.81
N VAL A 30 -10.78 0.34 6.38
CA VAL A 30 -9.34 0.04 6.31
C VAL A 30 -8.52 1.05 7.10
N GLU A 31 -7.52 0.55 7.83
CA GLU A 31 -6.44 1.34 8.42
C GLU A 31 -5.13 0.95 7.71
N LEU A 32 -4.57 1.86 6.92
CA LEU A 32 -3.28 1.67 6.24
C LEU A 32 -2.17 2.35 7.04
N TYR A 33 -1.17 1.58 7.45
CA TYR A 33 -0.04 2.04 8.24
C TYR A 33 1.24 2.08 7.42
N GLU A 34 2.01 3.14 7.58
CA GLU A 34 3.32 3.31 6.98
C GLU A 34 4.28 3.92 8.00
N MET A 35 5.52 3.42 8.05
CA MET A 35 6.56 3.95 8.92
C MET A 35 7.17 5.25 8.38
N LYS A 36 7.16 5.45 7.05
CA LYS A 36 7.55 6.71 6.41
C LYS A 36 6.53 7.83 6.73
N PRO A 37 6.98 9.08 6.88
CA PRO A 37 8.36 9.57 6.78
C PRO A 37 9.18 9.46 8.07
N LYS A 38 8.63 8.91 9.16
CA LYS A 38 9.35 8.82 10.45
C LYS A 38 10.56 7.89 10.37
N LYS A 39 10.45 6.81 9.59
CA LYS A 39 11.54 5.87 9.33
C LYS A 39 11.48 5.40 7.88
N PHE A 40 12.60 5.51 7.18
CA PHE A 40 12.78 4.99 5.83
C PHE A 40 13.60 3.69 5.87
N SER A 41 13.39 2.81 4.89
CA SER A 41 14.41 1.79 4.58
C SER A 41 15.49 2.42 3.69
N PRO A 42 16.67 1.79 3.53
CA PRO A 42 17.76 2.35 2.72
C PRO A 42 17.40 2.62 1.24
N ALA A 43 16.34 2.00 0.72
CA ALA A 43 15.92 2.15 -0.68
C ALA A 43 14.87 3.25 -0.88
N HIS A 44 14.18 3.70 0.17
CA HIS A 44 13.08 4.66 0.06
C HIS A 44 13.52 6.09 0.36
N HIS A 45 13.07 7.03 -0.45
CA HIS A 45 13.39 8.44 -0.37
C HIS A 45 12.15 9.35 -0.33
N SER A 46 10.95 8.81 -0.59
CA SER A 46 9.70 9.57 -0.60
C SER A 46 8.81 9.26 0.60
N ALA A 47 8.26 10.31 1.20
CA ALA A 47 7.26 10.22 2.27
C ALA A 47 5.93 9.62 1.79
N GLY A 48 5.70 9.57 0.48
CA GLY A 48 4.49 9.03 -0.12
C GLY A 48 4.41 7.50 -0.08
N PHE A 49 3.22 7.02 -0.44
CA PHE A 49 2.93 5.61 -0.62
C PHE A 49 3.33 5.12 -2.01
N ALA A 50 3.39 3.80 -2.18
CA ALA A 50 3.64 3.12 -3.45
C ALA A 50 4.89 3.61 -4.22
N GLU A 51 5.93 4.00 -3.51
CA GLU A 51 7.20 4.44 -4.10
C GLU A 51 7.87 3.32 -4.89
N LEU A 52 8.28 3.62 -6.12
CA LEU A 52 9.13 2.77 -6.94
C LEU A 52 10.59 3.08 -6.62
N VAL A 53 11.27 2.17 -5.92
CA VAL A 53 12.65 2.38 -5.40
C VAL A 53 13.77 1.91 -6.33
N CYS A 54 13.42 1.28 -7.45
CA CYS A 54 14.37 0.75 -8.42
C CYS A 54 13.91 1.12 -9.84
N SER A 55 13.49 0.15 -10.66
CA SER A 55 12.95 0.42 -12.00
C SER A 55 11.56 1.05 -11.93
N ASN A 56 11.27 1.94 -12.88
CA ASN A 56 9.93 2.44 -13.16
C ASN A 56 9.18 1.58 -14.22
N SER A 57 9.78 0.48 -14.68
CA SER A 57 9.13 -0.48 -15.56
C SER A 57 8.24 -1.43 -14.75
N LEU A 58 6.96 -1.48 -15.10
CA LEU A 58 5.98 -2.41 -14.50
C LEU A 58 5.87 -3.73 -15.28
N ARG A 59 6.87 -4.03 -16.11
CA ARG A 59 6.88 -5.12 -17.10
C ARG A 59 5.80 -4.95 -18.18
N SER A 60 6.20 -5.02 -19.46
CA SER A 60 5.26 -5.03 -20.58
C SER A 60 4.47 -6.34 -20.58
N ASN A 61 3.17 -6.27 -20.83
CA ASN A 61 2.30 -7.43 -20.99
C ASN A 61 2.14 -7.83 -22.47
N GLN A 62 3.19 -7.62 -23.29
CA GLN A 62 3.22 -8.15 -24.67
C GLN A 62 3.16 -9.67 -24.59
N LEU A 63 1.99 -10.20 -24.97
CA LEU A 63 1.75 -11.61 -25.26
C LEU A 63 2.40 -11.99 -26.58
#